data_AF-X0V141-F1
#
_entry.id   AF-X0V141-F1
#
_cell.length_a   1.000
_cell.length_b   1.000
_cell.length_c   1.000
_cell.angle_alpha   90.00
_cell.angle_beta   90.00
_cell.angle_gamma   90.00
#
_symmetry.space_group_name_H-M   'P 1'
#
loop_
_entity.id
_entity.type
_entity.pdbx_description
1 polymer ?
#
loop_
_entity_poly.entity_id
_entity_poly.type
_entity_poly.pdbx_seq_one_letter_code
_entity_poly.pdbx_strand_id
1 'polypeptide(L)'
;MNVPGTYSTIDGNTNTDKCSTINYPAGNYCANYTRSGYSKWHLPAIDEVSLLWANRLSLGSAGIPATLADNFWSSTSMDDFIVYTVDWTNGNTNSTVQKSSTATGIPFRRVPR
;
A
#
# COMPACT_ATOMS: atom_id res chain seq x y z
N MET A 1 -18.91 0.12 -0.70
CA MET A 1 -19.04 0.30 -2.16
C MET A 1 -17.77 -0.23 -2.77
N ASN A 2 -17.91 -1.18 -3.69
CA ASN A 2 -16.83 -1.74 -4.47
C ASN A 2 -16.04 -0.62 -5.15
N VAL A 3 -14.73 -0.77 -5.27
CA VAL A 3 -13.94 0.10 -6.16
C VAL A 3 -13.47 -0.76 -7.33
N PRO A 4 -14.24 -0.84 -8.43
CA PRO A 4 -13.81 -1.63 -9.58
C PRO A 4 -12.43 -1.19 -10.06
N GLY A 5 -11.56 -2.18 -10.30
CA GLY A 5 -10.20 -1.95 -10.78
C GLY A 5 -9.14 -1.80 -9.69
N THR A 6 -9.46 -2.13 -8.43
CA THR A 6 -8.47 -2.20 -7.33
C THR A 6 -8.04 -3.63 -7.00
N TYR A 7 -8.27 -4.60 -7.88
CA TYR A 7 -7.96 -6.02 -7.61
C TYR A 7 -6.54 -6.43 -8.02
N SER A 8 -5.78 -5.55 -8.68
CA SER A 8 -4.43 -5.89 -9.11
C SER A 8 -3.54 -6.13 -7.90
N THR A 9 -2.75 -7.21 -7.93
CA THR A 9 -1.79 -7.52 -6.87
C THR A 9 -0.41 -6.90 -7.13
N ILE A 10 -0.15 -6.44 -8.36
CA ILE A 10 1.16 -5.93 -8.80
C ILE A 10 1.12 -4.50 -9.35
N ASP A 11 -0.07 -3.92 -9.52
CA ASP A 11 -0.22 -2.58 -10.13
C ASP A 11 -0.90 -1.59 -9.19
N GLY A 12 -0.20 -1.25 -8.10
CA GLY A 12 -0.71 -0.34 -7.09
C GLY A 12 -1.00 1.06 -7.63
N ASN A 13 -0.31 1.46 -8.70
CA ASN A 13 -0.56 2.74 -9.37
C ASN A 13 -1.98 2.82 -9.93
N THR A 14 -2.38 1.86 -10.78
CA THR A 14 -3.73 1.85 -11.35
C THR A 14 -4.80 1.61 -10.29
N ASN A 15 -4.53 0.78 -9.27
CA ASN A 15 -5.45 0.64 -8.14
C ASN A 15 -5.66 1.98 -7.43
N THR A 16 -4.58 2.72 -7.15
CA THR A 16 -4.63 4.01 -6.45
C THR A 16 -5.38 5.06 -7.24
N ASP A 17 -5.23 5.08 -8.56
CA ASP A 17 -6.00 5.99 -9.42
C ASP A 17 -7.52 5.79 -9.26
N LYS A 18 -7.97 4.57 -8.93
CA LYS A 18 -9.39 4.27 -8.66
C LYS A 18 -9.82 4.60 -7.24
N CYS A 19 -8.91 4.60 -6.26
CA CYS A 19 -9.21 4.85 -4.85
C CYS A 19 -8.57 6.14 -4.29
N SER A 20 -8.30 7.13 -5.14
CA SER A 20 -7.71 8.43 -4.76
C SER A 20 -8.72 9.45 -4.21
N THR A 21 -9.87 9.00 -3.69
CA THR A 21 -10.97 9.86 -3.22
C THR A 21 -11.07 9.92 -1.71
N ILE A 22 -11.78 10.91 -1.15
CA ILE A 22 -11.92 11.09 0.32
C ILE A 22 -12.52 9.86 1.04
N ASN A 23 -13.27 9.02 0.34
CA ASN A 23 -13.86 7.80 0.89
C ASN A 23 -12.82 6.67 1.09
N TYR A 24 -11.62 6.83 0.51
CA TYR A 24 -10.53 5.86 0.57
C TYR A 24 -9.26 6.58 1.06
N PRO A 25 -9.17 6.85 2.38
CA PRO A 25 -8.18 7.77 2.93
C PRO A 25 -6.73 7.35 2.64
N ALA A 26 -6.42 6.06 2.63
CA ALA A 26 -5.08 5.57 2.31
C ALA A 26 -4.66 5.84 0.85
N GLY A 27 -5.56 5.59 -0.10
CA GLY A 27 -5.32 5.88 -1.53
C GLY A 27 -5.23 7.38 -1.79
N ASN A 28 -6.12 8.16 -1.19
CA ASN A 28 -6.10 9.62 -1.24
C ASN A 28 -4.81 10.20 -0.64
N TYR A 29 -4.40 9.73 0.54
CA TYR A 29 -3.17 10.15 1.17
C TYR A 29 -1.96 9.94 0.26
N CYS A 30 -1.83 8.74 -0.33
CA CYS A 30 -0.70 8.45 -1.22
C CYS A 30 -0.74 9.29 -2.49
N ALA A 31 -1.92 9.46 -3.11
CA ALA A 31 -2.07 10.26 -4.33
C ALA A 31 -1.70 11.74 -4.13
N ASN A 32 -1.98 12.30 -2.96
CA ASN A 32 -1.69 13.68 -2.59
C ASN A 32 -0.34 13.86 -1.86
N TYR A 33 0.35 12.77 -1.56
CA TYR A 33 1.64 12.81 -0.89
C TYR A 33 2.66 13.49 -1.79
N THR A 34 3.44 14.42 -1.22
CA THR A 34 4.58 15.06 -1.89
C THR A 34 5.76 15.04 -0.95
N ARG A 35 6.93 14.63 -1.47
CA ARG A 35 8.19 14.60 -0.71
C ARG A 35 9.36 14.94 -1.61
N SER A 36 10.19 15.87 -1.15
CA SER A 36 11.42 16.28 -1.83
C SER A 36 11.23 16.67 -3.31
N GLY A 37 10.12 17.36 -3.62
CA GLY A 37 9.78 17.79 -4.98
C GLY A 37 9.17 16.70 -5.87
N TYR A 38 9.00 15.48 -5.37
CA TYR A 38 8.36 14.39 -6.10
C TYR A 38 6.89 14.26 -5.75
N SER A 39 6.06 14.14 -6.78
CA SER A 39 4.62 13.85 -6.75
C SER A 39 4.33 12.51 -7.44
N LYS A 40 3.04 12.14 -7.52
CA LYS A 40 2.56 10.88 -8.12
C LYS A 40 3.03 9.64 -7.37
N TRP A 41 2.93 9.71 -6.05
CA TRP A 41 3.05 8.52 -5.22
C TRP A 41 1.75 7.74 -5.29
N HIS A 42 1.83 6.42 -5.13
CA HIS A 42 0.67 5.54 -5.10
C HIS A 42 0.73 4.61 -3.89
N LEU A 43 -0.43 4.11 -3.50
CA LEU A 43 -0.54 3.04 -2.52
C LEU A 43 -0.16 1.72 -3.22
N PRO A 44 0.89 1.02 -2.78
CA PRO A 44 1.36 -0.21 -3.42
C PRO A 44 0.29 -1.31 -3.38
N ALA A 45 0.30 -2.18 -4.38
CA ALA A 45 -0.49 -3.40 -4.38
C ALA A 45 0.14 -4.47 -3.46
N ILE A 46 -0.62 -5.51 -3.12
CA ILE A 46 -0.22 -6.48 -2.08
C ILE A 46 1.13 -7.17 -2.37
N ASP A 47 1.41 -7.52 -3.63
CA ASP A 47 2.69 -8.15 -3.99
C ASP A 47 3.84 -7.13 -4.00
N GLU A 48 3.56 -5.86 -4.30
CA GLU A 48 4.56 -4.79 -4.20
C GLU A 48 5.00 -4.58 -2.74
N VAL A 49 4.07 -4.63 -1.77
CA VAL A 49 4.38 -4.59 -0.34
C VAL A 49 5.10 -5.87 0.11
N SER A 50 4.69 -7.04 -0.39
CA SER A 50 5.35 -8.32 -0.10
C SER A 50 6.82 -8.31 -0.54
N LEU A 51 7.12 -7.75 -1.72
CA LEU A 51 8.48 -7.57 -2.19
C LEU A 51 9.30 -6.63 -1.29
N LEU A 52 8.69 -5.54 -0.81
CA LEU A 52 9.34 -4.66 0.16
C LEU A 52 9.66 -5.41 1.46
N TRP A 53 8.70 -6.17 1.99
CA TRP A 53 8.90 -6.98 3.19
C TRP A 53 10.03 -7.99 2.99
N ALA A 54 10.06 -8.70 1.86
CA ALA A 54 11.12 -9.67 1.55
C ALA A 54 12.53 -9.05 1.53
N ASN A 55 12.64 -7.78 1.12
CA ASN A 55 13.92 -7.07 1.02
C ASN A 55 14.23 -6.15 2.22
N ARG A 56 13.34 -6.06 3.21
CA ARG A 56 13.41 -5.07 4.30
C ARG A 56 14.73 -5.04 5.07
N LEU A 57 15.39 -6.20 5.25
CA LEU A 57 16.67 -6.31 5.97
C LEU A 57 17.80 -5.55 5.27
N SER A 58 17.73 -5.43 3.94
CA SER A 58 18.70 -4.69 3.13
C SER A 58 18.35 -3.20 2.99
N LEU A 59 17.16 -2.79 3.45
CA LEU A 59 16.61 -1.43 3.28
C LEU A 59 16.64 -0.60 4.57
N GLY A 60 17.35 -1.04 5.61
CA GLY A 60 17.41 -0.32 6.89
C GLY A 60 17.91 1.13 6.75
N SER A 61 18.85 1.40 5.84
CA SER A 61 19.33 2.76 5.55
C SER A 61 18.30 3.65 4.85
N ALA A 62 17.28 3.06 4.22
CA ALA A 62 16.15 3.77 3.64
C ALA A 62 15.05 4.09 4.68
N GLY A 63 15.27 3.77 5.96
CA GLY A 63 14.32 3.97 7.04
C GLY A 63 13.17 2.95 7.05
N ILE A 64 13.32 1.84 6.32
CA ILE A 64 12.36 0.74 6.35
C ILE A 64 12.69 -0.16 7.54
N PRO A 65 11.76 -0.36 8.50
CA PRO A 65 12.04 -1.15 9.69
C PRO A 65 12.21 -2.63 9.33
N ALA A 66 13.28 -3.24 9.84
CA ALA A 66 13.52 -4.68 9.70
C ALA A 66 12.42 -5.51 10.40
N THR A 67 11.90 -5.00 11.51
CA THR A 67 10.86 -5.61 12.33
C THR A 67 9.91 -4.54 12.82
N LEU A 68 8.62 -4.78 12.67
CA LEU A 68 7.54 -3.93 13.17
C LEU A 68 6.30 -4.82 13.33
N ALA A 69 5.60 -4.67 14.46
CA ALA A 69 4.36 -5.40 14.71
C ALA A 69 3.17 -4.56 14.23
N ASP A 70 2.95 -4.56 12.91
CA ASP A 70 1.92 -3.72 12.27
C ASP A 70 1.47 -4.31 10.93
N ASN A 71 0.28 -3.91 10.47
CA ASN A 71 -0.25 -4.23 9.16
C ASN A 71 -0.05 -3.07 8.20
N PHE A 72 0.43 -3.38 7.00
CA PHE A 72 0.65 -2.38 5.96
C PHE A 72 -0.47 -2.43 4.92
N TRP A 73 -1.06 -1.27 4.65
CA TRP A 73 -2.06 -1.11 3.61
C TRP A 73 -1.50 -1.55 2.25
N SER A 74 -2.33 -2.28 1.52
CA SER A 74 -2.20 -2.37 0.07
C SER A 74 -3.39 -1.69 -0.60
N SER A 75 -3.24 -1.38 -1.89
CA SER A 75 -4.35 -0.93 -2.73
C SER A 75 -5.19 -2.08 -3.28
N THR A 76 -4.79 -3.34 -3.03
CA THR A 76 -5.48 -4.53 -3.51
C THR A 76 -6.73 -4.81 -2.67
N SER A 77 -7.91 -4.53 -3.21
CA SER A 77 -9.18 -4.77 -2.53
C SER A 77 -9.63 -6.22 -2.64
N MET A 78 -10.25 -6.73 -1.57
CA MET A 78 -10.94 -8.01 -1.58
C MET A 78 -12.41 -7.83 -1.97
N ASP A 79 -13.07 -6.85 -1.35
CA ASP A 79 -14.47 -6.52 -1.61
C ASP A 79 -14.76 -5.02 -1.31
N ASP A 80 -16.03 -4.72 -1.09
CA ASP A 80 -16.57 -3.40 -0.78
C ASP A 80 -16.06 -2.80 0.54
N PHE A 81 -15.75 -3.64 1.51
CA PHE A 81 -15.47 -3.29 2.90
C PHE A 81 -14.02 -3.60 3.28
N ILE A 82 -13.42 -4.57 2.61
CA ILE A 82 -12.15 -5.18 3.02
C ILE A 82 -11.08 -4.99 1.94
N VAL A 83 -9.85 -4.82 2.39
CA VAL A 83 -8.65 -4.74 1.56
C VAL A 83 -7.56 -5.64 2.15
N TYR A 84 -6.66 -6.11 1.29
CA TYR A 84 -5.52 -6.90 1.72
C TYR A 84 -4.46 -6.00 2.37
N THR A 85 -3.78 -6.56 3.36
CA THR A 85 -2.64 -5.95 4.05
C THR A 85 -1.53 -6.97 4.19
N VAL A 86 -0.29 -6.50 4.33
CA VAL A 86 0.83 -7.36 4.71
C VAL A 86 1.09 -7.21 6.20
N ASP A 87 1.06 -8.32 6.94
CA ASP A 87 1.56 -8.35 8.32
C ASP A 87 3.08 -8.23 8.30
N TRP A 88 3.61 -7.13 8.82
CA TRP A 88 5.04 -6.86 8.77
C TRP A 88 5.87 -7.74 9.70
N THR A 89 5.23 -8.41 10.66
CA THR A 89 5.91 -9.31 11.60
C THR A 89 6.42 -10.55 10.87
N ASN A 90 5.65 -11.07 9.92
CA ASN A 90 5.87 -12.39 9.31
C ASN A 90 5.70 -12.43 7.78
N GLY A 91 5.28 -11.33 7.16
CA GLY A 91 5.10 -11.22 5.70
C GLY A 91 3.80 -11.82 5.19
N ASN A 92 2.85 -12.15 6.06
CA ASN A 92 1.58 -12.74 5.66
C ASN A 92 0.77 -11.76 4.79
N THR A 93 0.46 -12.16 3.56
CA THR A 93 -0.32 -11.39 2.57
C THR A 93 -1.82 -11.73 2.58
N ASN A 94 -2.24 -12.73 3.35
CA ASN A 94 -3.66 -13.09 3.52
C ASN A 94 -4.35 -12.28 4.62
N SER A 95 -3.62 -11.37 5.28
CA SER A 95 -4.20 -10.46 6.27
C SER A 95 -5.12 -9.46 5.58
N THR A 96 -6.23 -9.16 6.22
CA THR A 96 -7.24 -8.24 5.68
C THR A 96 -7.76 -7.31 6.77
N VAL A 97 -8.05 -6.07 6.41
CA VAL A 97 -8.63 -5.08 7.34
C VAL A 97 -9.82 -4.36 6.70
N GLN A 98 -10.70 -3.82 7.53
CA GLN A 98 -11.80 -2.95 7.07
C GLN A 98 -11.21 -1.66 6.51
N LYS A 99 -11.72 -1.16 5.38
CA LYS A 99 -11.28 0.10 4.76
C LYS A 99 -11.50 1.33 5.67
N SER A 100 -12.35 1.21 6.68
CA SER A 100 -12.59 2.22 7.73
C SER A 100 -11.65 2.11 8.94
N SER A 101 -10.84 1.05 9.03
CA SER A 101 -9.84 0.88 10.09
C SER A 101 -8.59 1.73 9.83
N THR A 102 -7.67 1.71 10.80
CA THR A 102 -6.34 2.31 10.68
C THR A 102 -5.31 1.20 10.43
N ALA A 103 -4.39 1.45 9.49
CA ALA A 103 -3.19 0.65 9.27
C ALA A 103 -2.08 1.56 8.70
N THR A 104 -0.86 1.05 8.56
CA THR A 104 0.27 1.86 8.09
C THR A 104 0.34 1.91 6.56
N GLY A 105 0.44 3.12 5.99
CA GLY A 105 0.61 3.31 4.55
C GLY A 105 2.07 3.66 4.20
N ILE A 106 2.64 2.98 3.21
CA ILE A 106 3.92 3.36 2.59
C ILE A 106 3.66 3.78 1.16
N PRO A 107 3.80 5.07 0.81
CA PRO A 107 3.67 5.52 -0.58
C PRO A 107 4.84 5.02 -1.45
N PHE A 108 4.53 4.46 -2.61
CA PHE A 108 5.51 4.00 -3.61
C PHE A 108 5.55 4.95 -4.80
N ARG A 109 6.68 5.00 -5.50
CA ARG A 109 6.82 5.76 -6.74
C ARG A 109 7.65 4.97 -7.74
N ARG A 110 7.13 4.82 -8.96
CA ARG A 110 7.89 4.28 -10.09
C ARG A 110 8.83 5.37 -10.61
N VAL A 111 10.12 5.06 -10.70
CA VAL A 111 11.12 5.95 -11.29
C VAL A 111 11.37 5.44 -12.72
N PRO A 112 11.06 6.22 -13.77
CA PRO A 112 11.44 5.87 -15.13
C PRO A 112 12.97 5.70 -15.20
N ARG A 113 13.42 4.66 -15.90
CA ARG A 113 14.83 4.49 -16.24
C ARG A 113 15.26 5.47 -17.32
#